data_AF-A0A8T9BEY1-F1
#
_entry.id   AF-A0A8T9BEY1-F1
#
_cell.length_a   1.000
_cell.length_b   1.000
_cell.length_c   1.000
_cell.angle_alpha   90.00
_cell.angle_beta   90.00
_cell.angle_gamma   90.00
#
_symmetry.space_group_name_H-M   'P 1'
#
loop_
_entity.id
_entity.type
_entity.pdbx_description
1 polymer ?
#
loop_
_entity_poly.entity_id
_entity_poly.type
_entity_poly.pdbx_seq_one_letter_code
_entity_poly.pdbx_strand_id
1 'polypeptide(L)'
;MAEEDTYEVPLQDQRVFGAGIKRKRVQFVPSSSKAPSIATSSTPAKSVSDLYLKLVLPGDSKGNAEEHETSRSAAAGSAASPGEVADEGQLCEICNLPFSDLAPPVSGDEPETTDILSQRPPSKPRPHEASLAHQVCLTHSHPPSHLDRSRKGLAYLSAYGWDPDARLGLGASGQGIQFPIKTKPKDDKMGIGVVLPKPGEIMKKEKPKKLDAGKVKKLYEKDKRKTERLREMFYQNEDVDRYLGKG
;
A
#
# COMPACT_ATOMS: atom_id res chain seq x y z
N MET A 1 38.25 -12.77 28.31
CA MET A 1 37.79 -12.85 26.92
C MET A 1 37.90 -11.43 26.39
N ALA A 2 38.94 -11.13 25.62
CA ALA A 2 39.24 -9.77 25.20
C ALA A 2 38.21 -9.33 24.15
N GLU A 3 37.53 -8.22 24.45
CA GLU A 3 36.67 -7.51 23.51
C GLU A 3 37.58 -6.99 22.39
N GLU A 4 37.45 -7.59 21.21
CA GLU A 4 38.17 -7.18 20.03
C GLU A 4 37.60 -5.82 19.59
N ASP A 5 38.28 -4.74 20.00
CA ASP A 5 38.03 -3.35 19.62
C ASP A 5 37.99 -3.23 18.09
N THR A 6 36.82 -3.52 17.52
CA THR A 6 36.53 -3.33 16.11
C THR A 6 36.31 -1.84 15.93
N TYR A 7 37.40 -1.14 15.62
CA TYR A 7 37.39 0.31 15.39
C TYR A 7 36.52 0.61 14.16
N GLU A 8 35.23 0.86 14.39
CA GLU A 8 34.29 1.28 13.36
C GLU A 8 34.61 2.73 12.97
N VAL A 9 35.30 2.87 11.84
CA VAL A 9 35.60 4.16 11.23
C VAL A 9 34.27 4.92 11.00
N PRO A 10 34.13 6.15 11.51
CA PRO A 10 32.94 6.97 11.27
C PRO A 10 32.58 7.02 9.80
N LEU A 11 31.29 7.04 9.48
CA LEU A 11 30.80 6.96 8.10
C LEU A 11 31.36 8.08 7.20
N GLN A 12 31.67 9.24 7.78
CA GLN A 12 32.31 10.37 7.09
C GLN A 12 33.73 10.04 6.62
N ASP A 13 34.44 9.19 7.36
CA ASP A 13 35.82 8.79 7.10
C ASP A 13 35.92 7.46 6.33
N GLN A 14 34.80 6.73 6.18
CA GLN A 14 34.75 5.50 5.41
C GLN A 14 34.85 5.82 3.90
N ARG A 15 35.94 5.37 3.27
CA ARG A 15 36.17 5.57 1.84
C ARG A 15 34.98 5.10 1.00
N VAL A 16 34.49 5.98 0.13
CA VAL A 16 33.43 5.66 -0.84
C VAL A 16 33.81 4.43 -1.68
N PHE A 17 32.85 3.55 -1.94
CA PHE A 17 33.08 2.35 -2.74
C PHE A 17 33.74 2.70 -4.08
N GLY A 18 34.93 2.13 -4.33
CA GLY A 18 35.74 2.39 -5.52
C GLY A 18 36.82 3.47 -5.37
N ALA A 19 36.94 4.14 -4.21
CA ALA A 19 38.08 4.97 -3.85
C ALA A 19 39.31 4.08 -3.57
N GLY A 20 39.94 3.61 -4.64
CA GLY A 20 41.06 2.67 -4.60
C GLY A 20 41.17 1.81 -5.86
N ILE A 21 40.10 1.71 -6.64
CA ILE A 21 40.16 1.08 -7.97
C ILE A 21 40.77 2.10 -8.94
N LYS A 22 41.98 1.80 -9.44
CA LYS A 22 42.62 2.57 -10.51
C LYS A 22 41.75 2.48 -11.77
N ARG A 23 40.91 3.49 -12.01
CA ARG A 23 40.10 3.59 -13.23
C ARG A 23 40.99 4.07 -14.36
N LYS A 24 41.34 3.18 -15.29
CA LYS A 24 41.89 3.61 -16.59
C LYS A 24 40.80 4.42 -17.29
N ARG A 25 41.04 5.71 -17.52
CA ARG A 25 40.11 6.57 -18.25
C ARG A 25 39.98 6.01 -19.67
N VAL A 26 38.78 5.58 -20.04
CA VAL A 26 38.50 5.13 -21.41
C VAL A 26 38.69 6.35 -22.31
N GLN A 27 39.52 6.23 -23.35
CA GLN A 27 39.63 7.27 -24.36
C GLN A 27 38.41 7.18 -25.26
N PHE A 28 37.50 8.14 -25.12
CA PHE A 28 36.41 8.30 -26.06
C PHE A 28 37.00 8.78 -27.38
N VAL A 29 36.99 7.93 -28.40
CA VAL A 29 37.26 8.34 -29.77
C VAL A 29 36.06 9.21 -30.19
N PRO A 30 36.27 10.49 -30.53
CA PRO A 30 35.19 11.33 -31.02
C PRO A 30 34.74 10.81 -32.40
N SER A 31 33.48 10.41 -32.50
CA SER A 31 32.85 10.09 -33.79
C SER A 31 32.68 11.37 -34.61
N SER A 32 33.75 11.82 -35.27
CA SER A 32 33.66 12.96 -36.18
C SER A 32 32.91 12.56 -37.44
N SER A 33 31.61 12.84 -37.48
CA SER A 33 31.05 13.78 -38.45
C SER A 33 29.56 14.03 -38.17
N LYS A 34 29.29 15.26 -37.73
CA LYS A 34 28.02 15.99 -37.84
C LYS A 34 26.82 15.40 -37.07
N ALA A 35 26.69 15.79 -35.81
CA ALA A 35 25.39 15.84 -35.13
C ALA A 35 24.68 17.15 -35.54
N PRO A 36 23.37 17.13 -35.88
CA PRO A 36 22.61 18.36 -36.07
C PRO A 36 22.49 19.08 -34.72
N SER A 37 22.88 20.35 -34.69
CA SER A 37 22.57 21.26 -33.59
C SER A 37 21.06 21.41 -33.50
N ILE A 38 20.43 20.74 -32.55
CA ILE A 38 19.07 21.06 -32.14
C ILE A 38 19.16 22.42 -31.45
N ALA A 39 18.58 23.43 -32.09
CA ALA A 39 18.38 24.73 -31.46
C ALA A 39 17.47 24.54 -30.25
N THR A 40 18.02 24.68 -29.05
CA THR A 40 17.23 24.93 -27.84
C THR A 40 16.60 26.30 -28.02
N SER A 41 15.33 26.33 -28.47
CA SER A 41 14.51 27.52 -28.39
C SER A 41 14.31 27.86 -26.91
N SER A 42 15.10 28.81 -26.42
CA SER A 42 14.90 29.46 -25.14
C SER A 42 13.67 30.36 -25.23
N THR A 43 12.49 29.76 -25.19
CA THR A 43 11.27 30.49 -24.80
C THR A 43 11.13 30.37 -23.29
N PRO A 44 10.88 31.45 -22.54
CA PRO A 44 10.63 31.36 -21.11
C PRO A 44 9.43 30.43 -20.89
N ALA A 45 9.69 29.26 -20.30
CA ALA A 45 8.64 28.31 -19.99
C ALA A 45 7.73 28.96 -18.95
N LYS A 46 6.53 29.38 -19.37
CA LYS A 46 5.43 29.65 -18.43
C LYS A 46 5.25 28.37 -17.61
N SER A 47 5.40 28.47 -16.29
CA SER A 47 5.42 27.28 -15.43
C SER A 47 4.09 26.56 -15.55
N VAL A 48 4.14 25.23 -15.55
CA VAL A 48 2.96 24.35 -15.66
C VAL A 48 1.91 24.68 -14.60
N SER A 49 2.31 25.27 -13.47
CA SER A 49 1.42 25.80 -12.44
C SER A 49 0.46 26.87 -12.95
N ASP A 50 0.88 27.79 -13.81
CA ASP A 50 0.01 28.87 -14.33
C ASP A 50 -1.06 28.34 -15.28
N LEU A 51 -0.74 27.29 -16.05
CA LEU A 51 -1.71 26.60 -16.88
C LEU A 51 -2.77 25.89 -16.03
N TYR A 52 -2.36 25.26 -14.93
CA TYR A 52 -3.27 24.59 -14.02
C TYR A 52 -4.17 25.59 -13.28
N LEU A 53 -3.59 26.71 -12.82
CA LEU A 53 -4.33 27.78 -12.15
C LEU A 53 -5.39 28.41 -13.06
N LYS A 54 -5.07 28.64 -14.34
CA LYS A 54 -6.05 29.16 -15.32
C LYS A 54 -7.19 28.17 -15.61
N LEU A 55 -6.91 26.88 -15.51
CA LEU A 55 -7.91 25.83 -15.76
C LEU A 55 -8.83 25.61 -14.55
N VAL A 56 -8.28 25.73 -13.34
CA VAL A 56 -8.99 25.51 -12.08
C VAL A 56 -9.75 26.76 -11.62
N LEU A 57 -9.30 27.95 -12.02
CA LEU A 57 -9.96 29.22 -11.72
C LEU A 57 -10.45 29.87 -13.02
N PRO A 58 -11.61 29.47 -13.57
CA PRO A 58 -12.25 30.16 -14.68
C PRO A 58 -12.69 31.57 -14.25
N GLY A 59 -11.81 32.54 -14.53
CA GLY A 59 -11.89 33.99 -14.43
C GLY A 59 -13.12 34.68 -13.84
N ASP A 60 -12.88 35.42 -12.75
CA ASP A 60 -13.41 36.78 -12.58
C ASP A 60 -12.27 37.77 -12.89
N SER A 61 -12.19 38.21 -14.14
CA SER A 61 -11.29 39.31 -14.52
C SER A 61 -11.98 40.65 -14.32
N LYS A 62 -11.88 41.19 -13.10
CA LYS A 62 -12.01 42.63 -12.84
C LYS A 62 -11.02 43.08 -11.75
N GLY A 63 -9.93 43.71 -12.21
CA GLY A 63 -9.32 44.88 -11.57
C GLY A 63 -8.31 44.70 -10.42
N ASN A 64 -7.25 45.53 -10.50
CA ASN A 64 -6.16 45.82 -9.55
C ASN A 64 -5.08 44.74 -9.34
N ALA A 65 -3.79 44.96 -9.61
CA ALA A 65 -2.87 46.10 -9.38
C ALA A 65 -2.58 46.37 -7.90
N GLU A 66 -1.27 46.33 -7.59
CA GLU A 66 -0.59 46.72 -6.35
C GLU A 66 -0.80 45.82 -5.13
N GLU A 67 0.09 45.69 -4.14
CA GLU A 67 1.54 45.77 -3.91
C GLU A 67 1.66 45.45 -2.40
N HIS A 68 2.75 44.80 -1.94
CA HIS A 68 3.29 44.91 -0.57
C HIS A 68 2.39 44.37 0.60
N GLU A 69 2.84 43.72 1.68
CA GLU A 69 3.97 43.93 2.58
C GLU A 69 4.28 42.62 3.33
N THR A 70 5.55 42.51 3.65
CA THR A 70 6.17 41.71 4.71
C THR A 70 5.57 42.01 6.10
N SER A 71 5.38 40.98 6.94
CA SER A 71 5.67 41.13 8.38
C SER A 71 5.90 39.79 9.07
N ARG A 72 7.12 39.66 9.62
CA ARG A 72 7.59 38.65 10.56
C ARG A 72 7.21 39.00 12.01
N SER A 73 7.44 38.00 12.87
CA SER A 73 7.78 38.06 14.31
C SER A 73 6.59 37.82 15.24
N ALA A 74 6.54 36.72 16.01
CA ALA A 74 7.44 36.21 17.06
C ALA A 74 7.05 36.69 18.48
N ALA A 75 6.72 35.69 19.31
CA ALA A 75 6.93 35.53 20.75
C ALA A 75 6.76 36.72 21.73
N ALA A 76 5.80 36.57 22.65
CA ALA A 76 5.93 36.78 24.09
C ALA A 76 4.82 35.92 24.75
N GLY A 77 5.05 35.05 25.74
CA GLY A 77 5.96 35.18 26.86
C GLY A 77 5.19 35.80 28.04
N SER A 78 4.32 35.04 28.68
CA SER A 78 3.74 35.40 29.99
C SER A 78 4.07 34.32 30.99
N ALA A 79 5.00 34.65 31.88
CA ALA A 79 5.29 33.96 33.12
C ALA A 79 4.59 34.66 34.29
N ALA A 80 4.53 33.94 35.43
CA ALA A 80 3.95 34.25 36.74
C ALA A 80 2.50 33.78 36.92
N SER A 81 2.13 32.98 37.95
CA SER A 81 2.83 32.61 39.18
C SER A 81 2.25 31.30 39.78
N PRO A 82 2.96 30.67 40.73
CA PRO A 82 2.54 29.44 41.42
C PRO A 82 1.65 29.77 42.63
N GLY A 83 0.61 28.96 42.84
CA GLY A 83 -0.25 29.09 44.02
C GLY A 83 -1.35 28.04 44.07
N GLU A 84 -1.14 27.02 44.90
CA GLU A 84 -2.13 26.41 45.80
C GLU A 84 -3.22 25.48 45.19
N VAL A 85 -2.87 24.19 45.24
CA VAL A 85 -3.68 23.02 45.64
C VAL A 85 -5.20 23.21 45.81
N ALA A 86 -5.95 22.73 44.82
CA ALA A 86 -7.27 22.14 45.00
C ALA A 86 -7.38 20.91 44.07
N ASP A 87 -7.85 19.81 44.64
CA ASP A 87 -7.89 18.46 44.07
C ASP A 87 -8.95 18.36 42.94
N GLU A 88 -8.57 18.79 41.74
CA GLU A 88 -9.29 18.50 40.51
C GLU A 88 -8.96 17.04 40.15
N GLY A 89 -9.94 16.15 40.27
CA GLY A 89 -9.78 14.69 40.12
C GLY A 89 -8.85 14.32 38.97
N GLN A 90 -7.68 13.79 39.32
CA GLN A 90 -6.64 13.44 38.38
C GLN A 90 -7.25 12.53 37.29
N LEU A 91 -7.17 12.97 36.03
CA LEU A 91 -7.57 12.20 34.85
C LEU A 91 -6.34 11.51 34.27
N CYS A 92 -6.49 10.29 33.80
CA CYS A 92 -5.40 9.58 33.14
C CYS A 92 -5.13 10.12 31.74
N GLU A 93 -3.87 10.43 31.42
CA GLU A 93 -3.44 10.92 30.10
C GLU A 93 -3.62 9.90 28.96
N ILE A 94 -3.73 8.61 29.28
CA ILE A 94 -3.86 7.52 28.31
C ILE A 94 -5.34 7.25 27.97
N CYS A 95 -6.21 7.32 28.97
CA CYS A 95 -7.61 6.91 28.84
C CYS A 95 -8.61 8.06 29.00
N ASN A 96 -8.20 9.19 29.58
CA ASN A 96 -9.03 10.31 30.02
C ASN A 96 -10.15 9.90 30.99
N LEU A 97 -9.90 8.88 31.84
CA LEU A 97 -10.79 8.48 32.94
C LEU A 97 -10.23 8.97 34.29
N PRO A 98 -11.10 9.26 35.29
CA PRO A 98 -10.67 9.65 36.63
C PRO A 98 -9.97 8.48 37.35
N PHE A 99 -8.88 8.76 38.09
CA PHE A 99 -8.14 7.73 38.84
C PHE A 99 -8.94 7.12 40.00
N SER A 100 -9.97 7.81 40.49
CA SER A 100 -10.86 7.34 41.55
C SER A 100 -12.31 7.46 41.12
N ASP A 101 -13.03 6.33 41.04
CA ASP A 101 -14.49 6.34 41.07
C ASP A 101 -14.90 6.83 42.47
N LEU A 102 -15.19 8.13 42.59
CA LEU A 102 -15.85 8.69 43.77
C LEU A 102 -17.25 8.07 43.86
N ALA A 103 -17.36 6.90 44.49
CA ALA A 103 -18.63 6.46 45.01
C ALA A 103 -19.10 7.51 46.03
N PRO A 104 -20.36 7.99 45.95
CA PRO A 104 -20.87 8.94 46.93
C PRO A 104 -20.83 8.31 48.33
N PRO A 105 -20.59 9.09 49.40
CA PRO A 105 -20.65 8.58 50.77
C PRO A 105 -22.09 8.16 51.08
N VAL A 106 -22.36 6.86 51.10
CA VAL A 106 -23.57 6.32 51.74
C VAL A 106 -23.35 6.40 53.24
N SER A 107 -23.80 7.51 53.83
CA SER A 107 -24.01 7.61 55.27
C SER A 107 -25.34 6.92 55.62
N GLY A 108 -25.27 5.95 56.53
CA GLY A 108 -26.35 5.67 57.48
C GLY A 108 -27.33 4.55 57.14
N ASP A 109 -27.25 3.52 58.00
CA ASP A 109 -28.35 2.68 58.51
C ASP A 109 -28.79 1.43 57.72
N GLU A 110 -28.27 0.30 58.22
CA GLU A 110 -28.84 -1.05 58.17
C GLU A 110 -30.34 -1.05 58.59
N PRO A 111 -31.18 -1.96 58.06
CA PRO A 111 -31.30 -3.25 58.73
C PRO A 111 -31.49 -4.47 57.81
N GLU A 112 -30.73 -5.51 58.16
CA GLU A 112 -30.99 -6.95 58.08
C GLU A 112 -32.32 -7.40 57.42
N THR A 113 -32.23 -7.98 56.21
CA THR A 113 -33.04 -9.15 55.85
C THR A 113 -32.23 -10.07 54.93
N THR A 114 -32.28 -11.36 55.26
CA THR A 114 -31.54 -12.45 54.63
C THR A 114 -31.98 -12.70 53.19
N ASP A 115 -31.10 -12.50 52.21
CA ASP A 115 -31.24 -13.13 50.89
C ASP A 115 -29.89 -13.64 50.36
N ILE A 116 -29.82 -14.96 50.26
CA ILE A 116 -28.66 -15.75 49.86
C ILE A 116 -28.70 -15.88 48.33
N LEU A 117 -28.12 -14.94 47.57
CA LEU A 117 -27.65 -15.15 46.18
C LEU A 117 -26.95 -13.95 45.50
N SER A 118 -26.33 -13.02 46.23
CA SER A 118 -25.49 -11.99 45.60
C SER A 118 -24.27 -11.62 46.45
N GLN A 119 -23.30 -12.54 46.52
CA GLN A 119 -21.95 -12.19 46.96
C GLN A 119 -21.22 -11.43 45.84
N ARG A 120 -21.53 -10.14 45.67
CA ARG A 120 -20.56 -9.20 45.11
C ARG A 120 -19.85 -8.55 46.29
N PRO A 121 -18.58 -8.88 46.57
CA PRO A 121 -17.86 -8.22 47.66
C PRO A 121 -17.80 -6.71 47.35
N PRO A 122 -17.74 -5.84 48.39
CA PRO A 122 -17.55 -4.40 48.18
C PRO A 122 -16.27 -4.22 47.38
N SER A 123 -16.41 -3.92 46.09
CA SER A 123 -15.28 -3.76 45.20
C SER A 123 -14.57 -2.49 45.63
N LYS A 124 -13.49 -2.65 46.40
CA LYS A 124 -12.48 -1.60 46.60
C LYS A 124 -12.28 -0.92 45.24
N PRO A 125 -12.32 0.42 45.14
CA PRO A 125 -12.13 1.11 43.88
C PRO A 125 -10.79 0.65 43.32
N ARG A 126 -10.84 -0.18 42.27
CA ARG A 126 -9.63 -0.55 41.56
C ARG A 126 -9.30 0.68 40.72
N PRO A 127 -8.09 1.24 40.83
CA PRO A 127 -7.72 2.33 39.93
C PRO A 127 -7.91 1.82 38.50
N HIS A 128 -8.50 2.65 37.64
CA HIS A 128 -8.76 2.25 36.25
C HIS A 128 -7.44 1.90 35.51
N GLU A 129 -6.28 2.34 36.02
CA GLU A 129 -4.94 1.96 35.59
C GLU A 129 -4.68 0.44 35.63
N ALA A 130 -5.26 -0.25 36.62
CA ALA A 130 -5.15 -1.71 36.75
C ALA A 130 -6.15 -2.44 35.83
N SER A 131 -7.00 -1.72 35.09
CA SER A 131 -7.91 -2.30 34.11
C SER A 131 -7.14 -2.76 32.87
N LEU A 132 -7.51 -3.92 32.33
CA LEU A 132 -6.94 -4.44 31.07
C LEU A 132 -7.08 -3.43 29.92
N ALA A 133 -8.18 -2.67 29.90
CA ALA A 133 -8.40 -1.64 28.89
C ALA A 133 -7.33 -0.54 28.94
N HIS A 134 -6.93 -0.12 30.15
CA HIS A 134 -5.85 0.85 30.33
C HIS A 134 -4.50 0.21 30.00
N GLN A 135 -4.24 -1.00 30.50
CA GLN A 135 -2.98 -1.70 30.28
C GLN A 135 -2.67 -1.90 28.80
N VAL A 136 -3.67 -2.20 27.96
CA VAL A 136 -3.50 -2.38 26.51
C VAL A 136 -3.22 -1.06 25.77
N CYS A 137 -3.66 0.07 26.33
CA CYS A 137 -3.42 1.39 25.76
C CYS A 137 -2.08 2.01 26.17
N LEU A 138 -1.34 1.39 27.11
CA LEU A 138 -0.01 1.84 27.47
C LEU A 138 0.96 1.66 26.30
N THR A 139 1.95 2.56 26.21
CA THR A 139 3.08 2.40 25.30
C THR A 139 3.90 1.18 25.73
N HIS A 140 3.55 0.01 25.18
CA HIS A 140 4.25 -1.22 25.49
C HIS A 140 5.68 -1.18 24.97
N SER A 141 6.63 -1.66 25.76
CA SER A 141 7.98 -1.93 25.25
C SER A 141 7.88 -2.99 24.15
N HIS A 142 8.33 -2.65 22.97
CA HIS A 142 8.38 -3.61 21.87
C HIS A 142 9.67 -4.43 21.99
N PRO A 143 9.59 -5.75 21.75
CA PRO A 143 10.81 -6.54 21.64
C PRO A 143 11.66 -5.97 20.49
N PRO A 144 12.99 -5.96 20.63
CA PRO A 144 13.85 -5.44 19.59
C PRO A 144 13.59 -6.17 18.28
N SER A 145 13.62 -5.42 17.19
CA SER A 145 13.46 -5.97 15.86
C SER A 145 14.55 -7.00 15.56
N HIS A 146 14.21 -8.03 14.77
CA HIS A 146 15.15 -9.06 14.31
C HIS A 146 16.15 -8.53 13.26
N LEU A 147 16.27 -7.21 13.11
CA LEU A 147 17.23 -6.62 12.19
C LEU A 147 18.63 -6.73 12.79
N ASP A 148 19.54 -7.30 12.00
CA ASP A 148 20.93 -7.44 12.37
C ASP A 148 21.62 -6.06 12.36
N ARG A 149 21.99 -5.59 13.55
CA ARG A 149 22.62 -4.27 13.79
C ARG A 149 24.02 -4.15 13.18
N SER A 150 24.67 -5.27 12.88
CA SER A 150 26.00 -5.28 12.23
C SER A 150 25.97 -4.88 10.76
N ARG A 151 24.77 -4.84 10.14
CA ARG A 151 24.64 -4.48 8.73
C ARG A 151 24.97 -3.01 8.54
N LYS A 152 25.97 -2.72 7.71
CA LYS A 152 26.40 -1.36 7.35
C LYS A 152 25.25 -0.42 6.92
N GLY A 153 24.24 -0.96 6.23
CA GLY A 153 23.06 -0.18 5.85
C GLY A 153 22.23 0.30 7.04
N LEU A 154 22.09 -0.52 8.09
CA LEU A 154 21.42 -0.14 9.32
C LEU A 154 22.29 0.84 10.11
N ALA A 155 23.60 0.58 10.23
CA ALA A 155 24.54 1.50 10.87
C ALA A 155 24.55 2.89 10.21
N TYR A 156 24.40 2.94 8.88
CA TYR A 156 24.21 4.19 8.15
C TYR A 156 22.91 4.87 8.58
N LEU A 157 21.78 4.18 8.51
CA LEU A 157 20.48 4.75 8.88
C LEU A 157 20.42 5.22 10.34
N SER A 158 20.99 4.45 11.28
CA SER A 158 21.04 4.83 12.70
C SER A 158 21.91 6.04 12.96
N ALA A 159 23.02 6.21 12.22
CA ALA A 159 23.84 7.42 12.30
C ALA A 159 23.09 8.69 11.85
N TYR A 160 22.11 8.55 10.94
CA TYR A 160 21.19 9.64 10.57
C TYR A 160 19.97 9.75 11.49
N GLY A 161 19.96 9.05 12.62
CA GLY A 161 18.91 9.13 13.64
C GLY A 161 17.69 8.25 13.36
N TRP A 162 17.78 7.26 12.46
CA TRP A 162 16.70 6.29 12.26
C TRP A 162 16.85 5.11 13.22
N ASP A 163 15.85 4.91 14.08
CA ASP A 163 15.81 3.81 15.04
C ASP A 163 15.02 2.60 14.48
N PRO A 164 15.63 1.39 14.39
CA PRO A 164 14.95 0.20 13.91
C PRO A 164 13.79 -0.26 14.82
N ASP A 165 13.81 0.07 16.11
CA ASP A 165 12.84 -0.44 17.08
C ASP A 165 11.70 0.56 17.34
N ALA A 166 11.83 1.80 16.88
CA ALA A 166 10.80 2.82 16.96
C ALA A 166 9.53 2.49 16.15
N ARG A 167 9.59 1.53 15.22
CA ARG A 167 8.47 1.17 14.30
C ARG A 167 7.92 2.40 13.56
N LEU A 168 8.77 3.37 13.27
CA LEU A 168 8.43 4.55 12.49
C LEU A 168 9.01 4.41 11.08
N GLY A 169 8.30 4.96 10.10
CA GLY A 169 8.81 5.06 8.74
C GLY A 169 9.97 6.04 8.63
N LEU A 170 10.54 6.14 7.44
CA LEU A 170 11.46 7.24 7.13
C LEU A 170 10.69 8.56 6.96
N GLY A 171 11.33 9.70 7.22
CA GLY A 171 10.76 11.04 7.04
C GLY A 171 10.77 11.87 8.31
N ALA A 172 10.51 13.18 8.20
CA ALA A 172 10.65 14.14 9.31
C ALA A 172 9.81 13.79 10.54
N SER A 173 8.62 13.22 10.31
CA SER A 173 7.68 12.76 11.34
C SER A 173 7.47 11.24 11.30
N GLY A 174 8.35 10.50 10.62
CA GLY A 174 8.23 9.04 10.49
C GLY A 174 7.07 8.53 9.63
N GLN A 175 6.55 9.38 8.71
CA GLN A 175 5.39 9.08 7.85
C GLN A 175 5.64 8.05 6.72
N GLY A 176 6.89 7.66 6.49
CA GLY A 176 7.24 6.74 5.41
C GLY A 176 6.71 5.33 5.60
N ILE A 177 6.75 4.55 4.52
CA ILE A 177 6.44 3.11 4.60
C ILE A 177 7.56 2.38 5.36
N GLN A 178 7.17 1.48 6.28
CA GLN A 178 8.12 0.67 7.07
C GLN A 178 8.58 -0.57 6.31
N PHE A 179 7.67 -1.17 5.52
CA PHE A 179 7.92 -2.41 4.81
C PHE A 179 7.96 -2.16 3.30
N PRO A 180 8.85 -2.86 2.57
CA PRO A 180 8.89 -2.78 1.12
C PRO A 180 7.55 -3.20 0.49
N ILE A 181 7.16 -2.48 -0.55
CA ILE A 181 5.97 -2.82 -1.35
C ILE A 181 6.27 -4.08 -2.14
N LYS A 182 5.44 -5.11 -1.97
CA LYS A 182 5.54 -6.35 -2.76
C LYS A 182 4.85 -6.16 -4.11
N THR A 183 5.63 -6.13 -5.19
CA THR A 183 5.10 -6.04 -6.55
C THR A 183 4.63 -7.41 -7.05
N LYS A 184 3.51 -7.46 -7.76
CA LYS A 184 3.07 -8.67 -8.47
C LYS A 184 3.80 -8.75 -9.81
N PRO A 185 4.60 -9.80 -10.09
CA PRO A 185 5.24 -9.95 -11.39
C PRO A 185 4.16 -10.12 -12.47
N LYS A 186 4.42 -9.53 -13.64
CA LYS A 186 3.59 -9.71 -14.82
C LYS A 186 4.32 -10.63 -15.77
N ASP A 187 3.99 -11.91 -15.72
CA ASP A 187 4.57 -12.92 -16.61
C ASP A 187 3.83 -12.99 -17.96
N ASP A 188 2.71 -12.27 -18.09
CA ASP A 188 1.89 -12.24 -19.29
C ASP A 188 2.46 -11.32 -20.37
N LYS A 189 2.50 -11.81 -21.62
CA LYS A 189 2.85 -11.02 -22.81
C LYS A 189 1.70 -10.09 -23.28
N MET A 190 0.52 -10.19 -22.67
CA MET A 190 -0.65 -9.40 -23.07
C MET A 190 -0.54 -7.95 -22.57
N GLY A 191 -1.34 -7.04 -23.14
CA GLY A 191 -1.41 -5.65 -22.68
C GLY A 191 -1.77 -5.54 -21.20
N ILE A 192 -1.30 -4.49 -20.52
CA ILE A 192 -1.75 -4.18 -19.15
C ILE A 192 -3.25 -3.84 -19.24
N GLY A 193 -4.08 -4.47 -18.40
CA GLY A 193 -5.53 -4.22 -18.38
C GLY A 193 -6.37 -5.15 -19.27
N VAL A 194 -5.76 -6.11 -19.98
CA VAL A 194 -6.52 -7.16 -20.67
C VAL A 194 -7.08 -8.14 -19.64
N VAL A 195 -8.40 -8.09 -19.41
CA VAL A 195 -9.09 -9.01 -18.50
C VAL A 195 -9.21 -10.37 -19.18
N LEU A 196 -8.41 -11.34 -18.75
CA LEU A 196 -8.57 -12.72 -19.19
C LEU A 196 -9.82 -13.32 -18.52
N PRO A 197 -10.62 -14.11 -19.25
CA PRO A 197 -11.60 -14.98 -18.61
C PRO A 197 -10.87 -15.89 -17.62
N LYS A 198 -11.53 -16.21 -16.51
CA LYS A 198 -10.92 -16.98 -15.42
C LYS A 198 -10.34 -18.30 -15.98
N PRO A 199 -9.25 -18.84 -15.43
CA PRO A 199 -8.55 -20.00 -16.00
C PRO A 199 -9.39 -21.28 -16.14
N GLY A 200 -10.61 -21.34 -15.58
CA GLY A 200 -11.59 -22.40 -15.80
C GLY A 200 -12.52 -22.20 -17.01
N GLU A 201 -12.67 -20.98 -17.52
CA GLU A 201 -13.52 -20.62 -18.66
C GLU A 201 -12.76 -20.64 -19.99
N ILE A 202 -11.43 -20.71 -19.94
CA ILE A 202 -10.60 -20.94 -21.11
C ILE A 202 -10.83 -22.39 -21.54
N MET A 203 -11.86 -22.60 -22.35
CA MET A 203 -12.20 -23.87 -23.00
C MET A 203 -10.91 -24.44 -23.59
N LYS A 204 -10.37 -25.47 -22.92
CA LYS A 204 -9.20 -26.20 -23.42
C LYS A 204 -9.63 -26.73 -24.79
N LYS A 205 -9.03 -26.21 -25.86
CA LYS A 205 -9.29 -26.68 -27.23
C LYS A 205 -9.10 -28.19 -27.22
N GLU A 206 -10.20 -28.94 -27.30
CA GLU A 206 -10.15 -30.39 -27.32
C GLU A 206 -9.33 -30.80 -28.53
N LYS A 207 -8.24 -31.55 -28.30
CA LYS A 207 -7.39 -32.02 -29.40
C LYS A 207 -8.26 -32.91 -30.30
N PRO A 208 -8.22 -32.73 -31.63
CA PRO A 208 -9.03 -33.54 -32.53
C PRO A 208 -8.70 -35.02 -32.33
N LYS A 209 -9.72 -35.81 -31.98
CA LYS A 209 -9.59 -37.27 -31.80
C LYS A 209 -9.25 -37.88 -33.16
N LYS A 210 -8.05 -38.44 -33.29
CA LYS A 210 -7.66 -39.19 -34.48
C LYS A 210 -8.48 -40.49 -34.52
N LEU A 211 -9.30 -40.65 -35.55
CA LEU A 211 -10.08 -41.87 -35.77
C LEU A 211 -9.28 -42.85 -36.64
N ASP A 212 -9.44 -44.14 -36.38
CA ASP A 212 -8.82 -45.20 -37.19
C ASP A 212 -9.31 -45.16 -38.65
N ALA A 213 -8.47 -45.62 -39.59
CA ALA A 213 -8.76 -45.56 -41.03
C ALA A 213 -10.11 -46.20 -41.42
N GLY A 214 -10.51 -47.30 -40.75
CA GLY A 214 -11.80 -47.93 -40.97
C GLY A 214 -12.99 -47.10 -40.46
N LYS A 215 -12.83 -46.36 -39.36
CA LYS A 215 -13.86 -45.47 -38.81
C LYS A 215 -14.05 -44.25 -39.70
N VAL A 216 -12.98 -43.74 -40.32
CA VAL A 216 -13.03 -42.64 -41.29
C VAL A 216 -13.86 -43.03 -42.52
N LYS A 217 -13.63 -44.21 -43.10
CA LYS A 217 -14.42 -44.70 -44.24
C LYS A 217 -15.92 -44.81 -43.90
N LYS A 218 -16.24 -45.37 -42.73
CA LYS A 218 -17.63 -45.50 -42.26
C LYS A 218 -18.31 -44.15 -42.03
N LEU A 219 -17.60 -43.15 -41.51
CA LEU A 219 -18.14 -41.81 -41.36
C LEU A 219 -18.41 -41.17 -42.73
N TYR A 220 -17.46 -41.28 -43.66
CA TYR A 220 -17.63 -40.76 -45.01
C TYR A 220 -18.82 -41.39 -45.74
N GLU A 221 -19.00 -42.71 -45.66
CA GLU A 221 -20.16 -43.38 -46.25
C GLU A 221 -21.48 -42.95 -45.62
N LYS A 222 -21.51 -42.75 -44.30
CA LYS A 222 -22.69 -42.24 -43.59
C LYS A 222 -23.00 -40.81 -44.01
N ASP A 223 -21.98 -39.96 -44.12
CA ASP A 223 -22.16 -38.57 -44.55
C ASP A 223 -22.60 -38.51 -46.01
N LYS A 224 -22.05 -39.37 -46.88
CA LYS A 224 -22.53 -39.53 -48.26
C LYS A 224 -23.99 -39.95 -48.31
N ARG A 225 -24.41 -40.97 -47.56
CA ARG A 225 -25.81 -41.40 -47.47
C ARG A 225 -26.73 -40.30 -46.95
N LYS A 226 -26.28 -39.53 -45.94
CA LYS A 226 -27.04 -38.38 -45.43
C LYS A 226 -27.17 -37.29 -46.49
N THR A 227 -26.10 -36.99 -47.22
CA THR A 227 -26.12 -35.97 -48.28
C THR A 227 -27.02 -36.39 -49.44
N GLU A 228 -26.98 -37.66 -49.84
CA GLU A 228 -27.87 -38.22 -50.86
C GLU A 228 -29.32 -38.18 -50.40
N ARG A 229 -29.61 -38.56 -49.15
CA ARG A 229 -30.96 -38.46 -48.56
C ARG A 229 -31.47 -37.02 -48.49
N LEU A 230 -30.62 -36.06 -48.12
CA LEU A 230 -30.99 -34.65 -48.12
C LEU A 230 -31.22 -34.16 -49.54
N ARG A 231 -30.37 -34.55 -50.49
CA ARG A 231 -30.53 -34.21 -51.91
C ARG A 231 -31.83 -34.79 -52.47
N GLU A 232 -32.17 -36.01 -52.07
CA GLU A 232 -33.42 -36.66 -52.40
C GLU A 232 -34.61 -35.85 -51.86
N MET A 233 -34.62 -35.51 -50.56
CA MET A 233 -35.67 -34.70 -49.95
C MET A 233 -35.80 -33.28 -50.53
N PHE A 234 -34.68 -32.64 -50.88
CA PHE A 234 -34.69 -31.26 -51.40
C PHE A 234 -35.02 -31.18 -52.90
N TYR A 235 -34.73 -32.23 -53.68
CA TYR A 235 -34.87 -32.20 -55.14
C TYR A 235 -35.86 -33.22 -55.70
N GLN A 236 -36.47 -34.09 -54.89
CA GLN A 236 -37.65 -34.84 -55.28
C GLN A 236 -38.85 -33.89 -55.33
N ASN A 237 -39.48 -33.82 -56.50
CA ASN A 237 -40.74 -33.12 -56.70
C ASN A 237 -41.84 -34.18 -56.70
N GLU A 238 -42.72 -34.14 -55.71
CA GLU A 238 -43.80 -35.13 -55.54
C GLU A 238 -44.68 -35.26 -56.79
N ASP A 239 -44.88 -34.17 -57.53
CA ASP A 239 -45.64 -34.14 -58.79
C ASP A 239 -44.95 -34.91 -59.92
N VAL A 240 -43.62 -34.85 -59.98
CA VAL A 240 -42.81 -35.57 -60.98
C VAL A 240 -42.75 -37.05 -60.64
N ASP A 241 -42.68 -37.42 -59.36
CA ASP A 241 -42.67 -38.82 -58.92
C ASP A 241 -44.03 -39.51 -59.16
N ARG A 242 -45.15 -38.81 -58.94
CA ARG A 242 -46.49 -39.28 -59.34
C ARG A 242 -46.63 -39.46 -60.85
N TYR A 243 -46.05 -38.55 -61.64
CA TYR A 243 -46.11 -38.63 -63.10
C TYR A 243 -45.21 -39.74 -63.66
N LEU A 244 -44.06 -39.99 -63.04
CA LEU A 244 -43.11 -41.06 -63.43
C LEU A 244 -43.48 -42.44 -62.87
N GLY A 245 -44.60 -42.56 -62.15
CA GLY A 245 -45.10 -43.84 -61.62
C GLY A 245 -44.20 -44.48 -60.56
N LYS A 246 -43.31 -43.70 -59.94
CA LYS A 246 -42.52 -44.13 -58.77
C LYS A 246 -43.31 -43.75 -57.51
N GLY A 247 -44.41 -44.45 -57.30
CA GLY A 247 -45.27 -44.36 -56.14
C GLY A 247 -46.08 -45.63 -55.99
#